data_AF-A0A3M7Q6B8-F1
#
_entry.id   AF-A0A3M7Q6B8-F1
#
_cell.length_a   1.000
_cell.length_b   1.000
_cell.length_c   1.000
_cell.angle_alpha   90.00
_cell.angle_beta   90.00
_cell.angle_gamma   90.00
#
_symmetry.space_group_name_H-M   'P 1'
#
loop_
_entity.id
_entity.type
_entity.pdbx_description
1 polymer ?
#
loop_
_entity_poly.entity_id
_entity_poly.type
_entity_poly.pdbx_seq_one_letter_code
_entity_poly.pdbx_strand_id
1 'polypeptide(L)' 'MNPLVIVLLTVVGLINAQCTYYTIQPGDTYDAIARRYGATASVLQQANPSIPANLLKVGQSI' A
#
# COMPACT_ATOMS: atom_id res chain seq x y z
N MET A 1 -5.96 -13.46 -14.58
CA MET A 1 -6.13 -12.89 -13.23
C MET A 1 -4.95 -13.36 -12.39
N ASN A 2 -3.93 -12.51 -12.23
CA ASN A 2 -2.77 -12.74 -11.38
C ASN A 2 -1.96 -11.44 -11.32
N PRO A 3 -1.97 -10.67 -10.22
CA PRO A 3 -1.01 -9.59 -10.06
C PRO A 3 0.08 -10.04 -9.08
N LEU A 4 1.01 -10.83 -9.60
CA LEU A 4 2.38 -10.88 -9.08
C LEU A 4 3.05 -9.57 -9.49
N VAL A 5 2.90 -8.52 -8.69
CA VAL A 5 3.72 -7.30 -8.81
C VAL A 5 4.14 -6.88 -7.40
N ILE A 6 4.98 -7.72 -6.79
CA ILE A 6 5.93 -7.28 -5.76
C ILE A 6 7.19 -6.92 -6.54
N VAL A 7 7.34 -5.63 -6.89
CA VAL A 7 8.58 -5.13 -7.52
C VAL A 7 9.64 -5.06 -6.43
N LEU A 8 10.44 -6.12 -6.35
CA LEU A 8 11.73 -6.10 -5.69
C LEU A 8 12.68 -5.30 -6.59
N LEU A 9 12.77 -4.00 -6.31
CA LEU A 9 13.85 -3.06 -6.63
C LEU A 9 14.89 -3.54 -7.67
N THR A 10 14.63 -3.33 -8.95
CA THR A 10 15.69 -3.23 -9.98
C THR A 10 16.00 -1.75 -10.23
N VAL A 11 17.28 -1.44 -10.33
CA VAL A 11 17.95 -0.13 -10.28
C VAL A 11 17.61 0.81 -11.46
N VAL A 12 16.33 1.03 -11.77
CA VAL A 12 15.87 1.86 -12.90
C VAL A 12 15.21 3.15 -12.39
N GLY A 13 16.04 4.19 -12.24
CA GLY A 13 15.59 5.58 -12.23
C GLY A 13 15.47 6.22 -10.86
N LEU A 14 16.29 7.24 -10.65
CA LEU A 14 16.53 7.93 -9.38
C LEU A 14 15.33 8.71 -8.81
N ILE A 15 14.15 8.74 -9.45
CA ILE A 15 12.96 9.48 -8.98
C ILE A 15 11.62 8.86 -9.41
N ASN A 16 11.56 7.56 -9.75
CA ASN A 16 10.30 6.96 -10.19
C ASN A 16 9.37 6.71 -8.99
N ALA A 17 8.44 7.63 -8.74
CA ALA A 17 7.31 7.41 -7.84
C ALA A 17 6.40 6.31 -8.43
N GLN A 18 6.72 5.06 -8.11
CA GLN A 18 5.91 3.92 -8.52
C GLN A 18 4.69 3.82 -7.60
N CYS A 19 3.51 4.21 -8.09
CA CYS A 19 2.26 3.95 -7.40
C CYS A 19 1.94 2.46 -7.46
N THR A 20 1.99 1.81 -6.30
CA THR A 20 1.62 0.39 -6.16
C THR A 20 0.29 0.33 -5.43
N TYR A 21 -0.66 -0.40 -6.01
CA TYR A 21 -1.94 -0.66 -5.36
C TYR A 21 -1.86 -1.89 -4.46
N TYR A 22 -2.47 -1.80 -3.29
CA TYR A 22 -2.59 -2.89 -2.34
C TYR A 22 -4.05 -3.23 -2.06
N THR A 23 -4.43 -4.49 -2.25
CA THR A 23 -5.75 -4.99 -1.88
C THR A 23 -5.74 -5.48 -0.43
N ILE A 24 -6.54 -4.82 0.41
CA ILE A 24 -6.66 -5.10 1.84
C ILE A 24 -7.09 -6.56 2.07
N GLN A 25 -6.36 -7.24 2.94
CA GLN A 25 -6.59 -8.61 3.37
C GLN A 25 -7.20 -8.66 4.79
N PRO A 26 -7.83 -9.77 5.19
CA PRO A 26 -8.34 -9.93 6.56
C PRO A 26 -7.24 -9.71 7.60
N GLY A 27 -7.53 -8.83 8.58
CA GLY A 27 -6.60 -8.52 9.67
C GLY A 27 -5.55 -7.44 9.36
N ASP A 28 -5.56 -6.86 8.15
CA ASP A 28 -4.66 -5.77 7.83
C ASP A 28 -5.00 -4.49 8.62
N THR A 29 -3.94 -3.73 8.90
CA THR A 29 -3.99 -2.35 9.39
C THR A 29 -3.04 -1.50 8.55
N TYR A 30 -3.25 -0.18 8.54
CA TYR A 30 -2.27 0.72 7.90
C TYR A 30 -0.87 0.57 8.46
N ASP A 31 -0.70 0.35 9.77
CA ASP A 31 0.63 0.09 10.35
C ASP A 31 1.27 -1.20 9.83
N ALA A 32 0.49 -2.27 9.65
CA ALA A 32 1.01 -3.54 9.15
C ALA A 32 1.37 -3.43 7.66
N ILE A 33 0.51 -2.80 6.85
CA ILE A 33 0.76 -2.60 5.41
C ILE A 33 1.96 -1.65 5.23
N ALA A 34 1.97 -0.51 5.90
CA ALA A 34 3.05 0.47 5.80
C ALA A 34 4.41 -0.14 6.13
N ARG A 35 4.51 -0.93 7.21
CA ARG A 35 5.75 -1.64 7.57
C ARG A 35 6.24 -2.59 6.48
N ARG A 36 5.34 -3.28 5.77
CA ARG A 36 5.70 -4.18 4.65
C ARG A 36 6.34 -3.42 3.49
N TYR A 37 5.92 -2.18 3.25
CA TYR A 37 6.37 -1.35 2.13
C TYR A 37 7.39 -0.27 2.55
N GLY A 38 7.90 -0.30 3.79
CA GLY A 38 8.87 0.68 4.27
C GLY A 38 8.30 2.10 4.39
N ALA A 39 7.00 2.24 4.63
CA ALA A 39 6.28 3.49 4.78
C ALA A 39 5.76 3.69 6.22
N THR A 40 5.04 4.79 6.45
CA THR A 40 4.31 5.04 7.70
C THR A 40 2.79 5.01 7.46
N ALA A 41 2.01 4.65 8.48
CA ALA A 41 0.55 4.68 8.39
C ALA A 41 0.01 6.06 8.00
N SER A 42 0.66 7.14 8.44
CA SER A 42 0.32 8.51 8.06
C SER A 42 0.49 8.76 6.57
N VAL A 43 1.56 8.25 5.94
CA VAL A 43 1.76 8.36 4.49
C VAL A 43 0.65 7.63 3.73
N LEU A 44 0.27 6.43 4.16
CA LEU A 44 -0.84 5.68 3.55
C LEU A 44 -2.17 6.44 3.68
N GLN A 45 -2.44 7.03 4.85
CA GLN A 45 -3.67 7.79 5.09
C GLN A 45 -3.71 9.09 4.30
N GLN A 46 -2.58 9.78 4.14
CA GLN A 46 -2.48 10.97 3.29
C GLN A 46 -2.68 10.64 1.81
N ALA A 47 -2.17 9.49 1.35
CA ALA A 47 -2.38 8.99 0.00
C ALA A 47 -3.85 8.56 -0.25
N ASN A 48 -4.57 8.17 0.81
CA ASN A 48 -5.92 7.62 0.77
C ASN A 48 -6.90 8.39 1.69
N PRO A 49 -7.13 9.69 1.46
CA PRO A 49 -7.87 10.54 2.40
C PRO A 49 -9.35 10.16 2.58
N SER A 50 -9.93 9.43 1.61
CA SER A 50 -11.30 8.91 1.68
C SER A 50 -11.43 7.60 2.46
N ILE A 51 -10.31 7.02 2.90
CA ILE A 51 -10.24 5.70 3.52
C ILE A 51 -9.56 5.85 4.89
N PRO A 52 -10.33 6.13 5.96
CA PRO A 52 -9.75 6.24 7.28
C PRO A 52 -9.33 4.85 7.80
N ALA A 53 -8.28 4.81 8.63
CA ALA A 53 -7.65 3.57 9.10
C ALA A 53 -8.58 2.63 9.88
N ASN A 54 -9.66 3.15 10.46
CA ASN A 54 -10.68 2.37 11.18
C ASN A 54 -11.81 1.84 10.27
N LEU A 55 -11.82 2.19 8.98
CA LEU A 55 -12.83 1.76 8.00
C LEU A 55 -12.21 0.94 6.85
N LEU A 56 -11.07 0.30 7.08
CA LEU A 56 -10.47 -0.61 6.09
C LEU A 56 -11.42 -1.78 5.84
N LYS A 57 -11.62 -2.11 4.55
CA LYS A 57 -12.48 -3.22 4.12
C LYS A 57 -11.66 -4.21 3.31
N VAL A 58 -11.84 -5.50 3.60
CA VAL A 58 -11.22 -6.58 2.81
C VAL A 58 -11.65 -6.48 1.35
N GLY A 59 -10.69 -6.65 0.44
CA GLY A 59 -10.90 -6.53 -1.01
C GLY A 59 -10.85 -5.10 -1.55
N GLN A 60 -10.78 -4.08 -0.68
CA GLN A 60 -10.62 -2.69 -1.10
C GLN A 60 -9.16 -2.38 -1.46
N SER A 61 -8.96 -1.57 -2.51
CA SER A 61 -7.63 -1.16 -2.96
C SER A 61 -7.24 0.20 -2.37
N ILE A 62 -5.97 0.30 -1.97
CA ILE A 62 -5.30 1.54 -1.53
C ILE A 62 -3.96 1.73 -2.24
#